data_AF-A0A3S4JRI1-F1
#
_entry.id   AF-A0A3S4JRI1-F1
#
_cell.length_a   1.000
_cell.length_b   1.000
_cell.length_c   1.000
_cell.angle_alpha   90.00
_cell.angle_beta   90.00
_cell.angle_gamma   90.00
#
_symmetry.space_group_name_H-M   'P 1'
#
loop_
_entity.id
_entity.type
_entity.pdbx_description
1 polymer ?
#
loop_
_entity_poly.entity_id
_entity_poly.type
_entity_poly.pdbx_seq_one_letter_code
_entity_poly.pdbx_strand_id
1 'polypeptide(L)'
;MLNLETLNLLLAITEGELIEDMIVAMLAAPHLSAFFRKFPALRRALDRDLPRWKLQLKQRIQEAMVPPALAQEFYRYQQCQLESNAQFYQNLNDTLELLRQLVSPFYEQARKLVDAADLPNHPPDDSFQTLFLQRWRISLTLQATMLHHQLLEQEREQLMAELQERLTLSGALEPVLAENDTAAGRLWDMSKGQLQRGDYQRLVEYGNFLQTQPELKKLASSWDAATRRKPFSSRMRSRSRTTLWCGCPPRCRKR
;
A
#
# COMPACT_ATOMS: atom_id res chain seq x y z
N MET A 1 6.06 23.34 -0.76
CA MET A 1 5.64 22.26 -1.68
C MET A 1 4.24 21.85 -1.25
N LEU A 2 3.26 21.84 -2.17
CA LEU A 2 1.89 21.42 -1.85
C LEU A 2 1.82 19.90 -1.86
N ASN A 3 1.34 19.30 -0.77
CA ASN A 3 1.03 17.88 -0.72
C ASN A 3 -0.40 17.64 -1.16
N LEU A 4 -0.65 16.46 -1.73
CA LEU A 4 -1.96 16.07 -2.26
C LEU A 4 -3.06 16.12 -1.18
N GLU A 5 -2.71 15.83 0.08
CA GLU A 5 -3.58 15.95 1.26
C GLU A 5 -4.17 17.37 1.43
N THR A 6 -3.35 18.41 1.25
CA THR A 6 -3.81 19.81 1.39
C THR A 6 -4.78 20.20 0.28
N LEU A 7 -4.58 19.65 -0.93
CA LEU A 7 -5.44 19.85 -2.08
C LEU A 7 -6.76 19.08 -1.90
N ASN A 8 -6.72 17.87 -1.37
CA ASN A 8 -7.89 17.04 -1.10
C ASN A 8 -8.80 17.60 -0.01
N LEU A 9 -8.22 18.18 1.05
CA LEU A 9 -9.00 18.85 2.10
C LEU A 9 -9.71 20.10 1.56
N LEU A 10 -9.06 20.87 0.69
CA LEU A 10 -9.62 22.10 0.10
C LEU A 10 -10.63 21.81 -1.03
N LEU A 11 -10.42 20.73 -1.78
CA LEU A 11 -11.32 20.30 -2.85
C LEU A 11 -12.36 19.26 -2.42
N ALA A 12 -12.34 18.82 -1.17
CA ALA A 12 -13.24 17.81 -0.58
C ALA A 12 -13.24 16.47 -1.35
N ILE A 13 -12.06 15.98 -1.71
CA ILE A 13 -11.90 14.72 -2.47
C ILE A 13 -11.88 13.53 -1.50
N THR A 14 -12.74 12.54 -1.74
CA THR A 14 -12.81 11.31 -0.95
C THR A 14 -11.91 10.21 -1.53
N GLU A 15 -10.68 10.13 -1.04
CA GLU A 15 -9.71 9.08 -1.46
C GLU A 15 -10.13 7.66 -1.01
N GLY A 16 -10.96 7.55 0.02
CA GLY A 16 -11.29 6.28 0.67
C GLY A 16 -12.04 5.28 -0.23
N GLU A 17 -13.00 5.77 -1.01
CA GLU A 17 -13.81 4.96 -1.92
C GLU A 17 -12.95 4.43 -3.09
N LEU A 18 -12.05 5.27 -3.60
CA LEU A 18 -11.17 4.92 -4.73
C LEU A 18 -10.24 3.74 -4.42
N ILE A 19 -9.70 3.71 -3.20
CA ILE A 19 -8.82 2.63 -2.75
C ILE A 19 -9.63 1.34 -2.59
N GLU A 20 -10.86 1.42 -2.08
CA GLU A 20 -11.73 0.26 -1.91
C GLU A 20 -12.14 -0.34 -3.26
N ASP A 21 -12.58 0.50 -4.19
CA ASP A 21 -12.95 0.09 -5.55
C ASP A 21 -11.78 -0.57 -6.28
N MET A 22 -10.58 -0.02 -6.16
CA MET A 22 -9.36 -0.60 -6.73
C MET A 22 -9.05 -1.99 -6.15
N ILE A 23 -9.12 -2.16 -4.82
CA ILE A 23 -8.86 -3.45 -4.18
C ILE A 23 -9.88 -4.49 -4.63
N VAL A 24 -11.16 -4.12 -4.71
CA VAL A 24 -12.23 -5.01 -5.21
C VAL A 24 -11.98 -5.41 -6.66
N ALA A 25 -11.67 -4.45 -7.53
CA ALA A 25 -11.37 -4.70 -8.93
C ALA A 25 -10.14 -5.62 -9.10
N MET A 26 -9.11 -5.41 -8.28
CA MET A 26 -7.91 -6.25 -8.27
C MET A 26 -8.25 -7.69 -7.86
N LEU A 27 -8.98 -7.89 -6.76
CA LEU A 27 -9.38 -9.22 -6.29
C LEU A 27 -10.35 -9.93 -7.25
N ALA A 28 -11.12 -9.17 -8.02
CA ALA A 28 -12.02 -9.70 -9.06
C ALA A 28 -11.29 -10.14 -10.34
N ALA A 29 -9.99 -9.85 -10.48
CA ALA A 29 -9.22 -10.22 -11.67
C ALA A 29 -9.31 -11.74 -11.95
N PRO A 30 -9.60 -12.16 -13.19
CA PRO A 30 -9.96 -13.55 -13.51
C PRO A 30 -8.84 -14.54 -13.20
N HIS A 31 -7.57 -14.13 -13.40
CA HIS A 31 -6.41 -14.96 -13.10
C HIS A 31 -6.21 -15.17 -11.58
N LEU A 32 -6.46 -14.15 -10.76
CA LEU A 32 -6.40 -14.27 -9.29
C LEU A 32 -7.56 -15.13 -8.78
N SER A 33 -8.77 -14.89 -9.28
CA SER A 33 -9.97 -15.65 -8.91
C SER A 33 -9.81 -17.14 -9.22
N ALA A 34 -9.31 -17.49 -10.41
CA ALA A 34 -9.05 -18.89 -10.78
C ALA A 34 -7.96 -19.53 -9.91
N PHE A 35 -6.94 -18.77 -9.53
CA PHE A 35 -5.85 -19.25 -8.67
C PHE A 35 -6.33 -19.45 -7.21
N PHE A 36 -7.03 -18.49 -6.63
CA PHE A 36 -7.54 -18.60 -5.25
C PHE A 36 -8.58 -19.70 -5.07
N ARG A 37 -9.29 -20.10 -6.14
CA ARG A 37 -10.14 -21.30 -6.11
C ARG A 37 -9.31 -22.58 -5.92
N LYS A 38 -8.10 -22.64 -6.48
CA LYS A 38 -7.17 -23.76 -6.31
C LYS A 38 -6.44 -23.70 -4.97
N PHE A 39 -6.15 -22.50 -4.47
CA PHE A 39 -5.34 -22.28 -3.25
C PHE A 39 -6.04 -21.41 -2.20
N PRO A 40 -6.97 -21.98 -1.41
CA PRO A 40 -7.71 -21.22 -0.40
C PRO A 40 -6.82 -20.72 0.75
N ALA A 41 -5.72 -21.41 1.06
CA ALA A 41 -4.77 -21.00 2.10
C ALA A 41 -4.04 -19.69 1.73
N LEU A 42 -3.65 -19.54 0.46
CA LEU A 42 -3.00 -18.34 -0.05
C LEU A 42 -3.97 -17.14 -0.08
N ARG A 43 -5.24 -17.38 -0.40
CA ARG A 43 -6.29 -16.35 -0.29
C ARG A 43 -6.41 -15.80 1.14
N ARG A 44 -6.44 -16.67 2.15
CA ARG A 44 -6.50 -16.24 3.56
C ARG A 44 -5.26 -15.46 3.99
N ALA A 45 -4.10 -15.78 3.43
CA ALA A 45 -2.86 -15.06 3.71
C ALA A 45 -2.87 -13.66 3.07
N LEU A 46 -3.36 -13.55 1.83
CA LEU A 46 -3.60 -12.28 1.16
C LEU A 46 -4.60 -11.40 1.92
N ASP A 47 -5.72 -11.96 2.37
CA ASP A 47 -6.76 -11.23 3.11
C ASP A 47 -6.20 -10.58 4.41
N ARG A 48 -5.17 -11.19 5.00
CA ARG A 48 -4.46 -10.63 6.17
C ARG A 48 -3.54 -9.46 5.81
N ASP A 49 -3.04 -9.41 4.57
CA ASP A 49 -2.13 -8.38 4.08
C ASP A 49 -2.87 -7.16 3.51
N LEU A 50 -4.13 -7.32 3.05
CA LEU A 50 -4.96 -6.25 2.50
C LEU A 50 -5.03 -4.97 3.37
N PRO A 51 -5.24 -5.05 4.70
CA PRO A 51 -5.32 -3.83 5.53
C PRO A 51 -4.01 -3.06 5.55
N ARG A 52 -2.87 -3.77 5.53
CA ARG A 52 -1.54 -3.16 5.50
C ARG A 52 -1.30 -2.46 4.16
N TRP A 53 -1.67 -3.09 3.05
CA TRP A 53 -1.58 -2.48 1.73
C TRP A 53 -2.46 -1.25 1.61
N LYS A 54 -3.70 -1.30 2.12
CA LYS A 54 -4.58 -0.14 2.17
C LYS A 54 -3.94 1.05 2.90
N LEU A 55 -3.24 0.79 4.02
CA LEU A 55 -2.52 1.83 4.75
C LEU A 55 -1.33 2.38 3.95
N GLN A 56 -0.56 1.51 3.31
CA GLN A 56 0.59 1.90 2.49
C GLN A 56 0.16 2.73 1.27
N LEU A 57 -0.91 2.32 0.58
CA LEU A 57 -1.50 3.05 -0.55
C LEU A 57 -1.96 4.45 -0.11
N LYS A 58 -2.64 4.56 1.03
CA LYS A 58 -3.02 5.87 1.60
C LYS A 58 -1.81 6.77 1.84
N GLN A 59 -0.76 6.24 2.47
CA GLN A 59 0.46 7.01 2.73
C GLN A 59 1.13 7.44 1.43
N ARG A 60 1.22 6.55 0.42
CA ARG A 60 1.80 6.87 -0.88
C ARG A 60 1.05 7.97 -1.62
N ILE A 61 -0.28 7.93 -1.60
CA ILE A 61 -1.11 8.98 -2.20
C ILE A 61 -0.88 10.33 -1.49
N GLN A 62 -0.81 10.33 -0.16
CA GLN A 62 -0.57 11.55 0.63
C GLN A 62 0.84 12.13 0.42
N GLU A 63 1.84 11.26 0.27
CA GLU A 63 3.24 11.62 0.02
C GLU A 63 3.52 11.96 -1.46
N ALA A 64 2.61 11.60 -2.38
CA ALA A 64 2.80 11.85 -3.80
C ALA A 64 2.83 13.36 -4.08
N MET A 65 3.86 13.78 -4.81
CA MET A 65 4.05 15.17 -5.14
C MET A 65 3.07 15.61 -6.22
N VAL A 66 2.41 16.75 -5.98
CA VAL A 66 1.53 17.39 -6.95
C VAL A 66 2.36 17.91 -8.13
N PRO A 67 1.97 17.67 -9.39
CA PRO A 67 2.64 18.23 -10.55
C PRO A 67 2.75 19.75 -10.41
N PRO A 68 3.91 20.34 -10.78
CA PRO A 68 4.16 21.76 -10.56
C PRO A 68 3.16 22.66 -11.32
N ALA A 69 2.64 22.19 -12.46
CA ALA A 69 1.60 22.89 -13.20
C ALA A 69 0.29 22.98 -12.40
N LEU A 70 -0.21 21.86 -11.87
CA LEU A 70 -1.43 21.82 -11.06
C LEU A 70 -1.27 22.63 -9.76
N ALA A 71 -0.08 22.60 -9.14
CA ALA A 71 0.22 23.40 -7.96
C ALA A 71 0.15 24.91 -8.25
N GLN A 72 0.75 25.36 -9.36
CA GLN A 72 0.71 26.76 -9.78
C GLN A 72 -0.71 27.22 -10.13
N GLU A 73 -1.48 26.38 -10.82
CA GLU A 73 -2.89 26.65 -11.11
C GLU A 73 -3.71 26.80 -9.82
N PHE A 74 -3.51 25.91 -8.85
CA PHE A 74 -4.17 25.95 -7.56
C PHE A 74 -3.83 27.23 -6.76
N TYR A 75 -2.56 27.65 -6.76
CA TYR A 75 -2.15 28.89 -6.11
C TYR A 75 -2.83 30.12 -6.73
N ARG A 76 -3.00 30.15 -8.06
CA ARG A 76 -3.72 31.23 -8.73
C ARG A 76 -5.20 31.22 -8.42
N TYR A 77 -5.83 30.05 -8.43
CA TYR A 77 -7.22 29.90 -8.01
C TYR A 77 -7.44 30.42 -6.58
N GLN A 78 -6.55 30.07 -5.64
CA GLN A 78 -6.62 30.56 -4.26
C GLN A 78 -6.45 32.08 -4.17
N GLN A 79 -5.56 32.65 -4.98
CA GLN A 79 -5.39 34.10 -5.05
C GLN A 79 -6.66 34.79 -5.55
N CYS A 80 -7.24 34.32 -6.66
CA CYS A 80 -8.49 34.87 -7.22
C CYS A 80 -9.70 34.72 -6.30
N GLN A 81 -9.68 33.75 -5.38
CA GLN A 81 -10.72 33.58 -4.36
C GLN A 81 -10.66 34.68 -3.27
N LEU A 82 -9.47 35.21 -2.98
CA LEU A 82 -9.26 36.25 -1.97
C LEU A 82 -9.33 37.67 -2.55
N GLU A 83 -9.27 37.81 -3.87
CA GLU A 83 -9.34 39.07 -4.59
C GLU A 83 -10.76 39.66 -4.59
N SER A 84 -10.82 41.00 -4.48
CA SER A 84 -12.07 41.72 -4.72
C SER A 84 -12.47 41.63 -6.20
N ASN A 85 -13.77 41.78 -6.47
CA ASN A 85 -14.33 41.70 -7.82
C ASN A 85 -13.58 42.60 -8.83
N ALA A 86 -13.29 43.86 -8.48
CA ALA A 86 -12.54 44.78 -9.35
C ALA A 86 -11.10 44.30 -9.64
N GLN A 87 -10.42 43.70 -8.67
CA GLN A 87 -9.07 43.14 -8.84
C GLN A 87 -9.09 41.88 -9.68
N PHE A 88 -10.11 41.03 -9.49
CA PHE A 88 -10.31 39.83 -10.29
C PHE A 88 -10.42 40.16 -11.78
N TYR A 89 -11.23 41.16 -12.16
CA TYR A 89 -11.35 41.57 -13.56
C TYR A 89 -10.05 42.17 -14.14
N GLN A 90 -9.26 42.90 -13.33
CA GLN A 90 -7.96 43.41 -13.76
C GLN A 90 -6.96 42.26 -14.01
N ASN A 91 -6.96 41.26 -13.13
CA ASN A 91 -6.05 40.12 -13.17
C ASN A 91 -6.56 38.98 -14.08
N LEU A 92 -7.76 39.10 -14.66
CA LEU A 92 -8.40 38.04 -15.43
C LEU A 92 -7.57 37.67 -16.67
N ASN A 93 -7.04 38.67 -17.38
CA ASN A 93 -6.24 38.41 -18.58
C ASN A 93 -4.93 37.70 -18.23
N ASP A 94 -4.25 38.14 -17.17
CA ASP A 94 -3.04 37.49 -16.64
C ASP A 94 -3.32 36.04 -16.21
N THR A 95 -4.50 35.81 -15.62
CA THR A 95 -4.97 34.49 -15.22
C THR A 95 -5.19 33.58 -16.44
N LEU A 96 -5.82 34.09 -17.50
CA LEU A 96 -6.00 33.34 -18.75
C LEU A 96 -4.66 33.03 -19.43
N GLU A 97 -3.72 33.97 -19.43
CA GLU A 97 -2.38 33.74 -20.00
C GLU A 97 -1.63 32.65 -19.24
N LEU A 98 -1.70 32.66 -17.91
CA LEU A 98 -1.11 31.62 -17.08
C LEU A 98 -1.77 30.25 -17.31
N LEU A 99 -3.10 30.19 -17.38
CA LEU A 99 -3.83 28.96 -17.71
C LEU A 99 -3.42 28.40 -19.08
N ARG A 100 -3.19 29.27 -20.07
CA ARG A 100 -2.69 28.89 -21.38
C ARG A 100 -1.27 28.33 -21.32
N GLN A 101 -0.37 28.98 -20.56
CA GLN A 101 1.02 28.53 -20.39
C GLN A 101 1.12 27.17 -19.71
N LEU A 102 0.24 26.92 -18.72
CA LEU A 102 0.18 25.65 -18.00
C LEU A 102 -0.56 24.55 -18.77
N VAL A 103 -1.12 24.86 -19.94
CA VAL A 103 -1.96 23.95 -20.75
C VAL A 103 -3.09 23.37 -19.90
N SER A 104 -3.72 24.23 -19.08
CA SER A 104 -4.81 23.79 -18.20
C SER A 104 -6.03 23.37 -19.04
N PRO A 105 -6.67 22.22 -18.74
CA PRO A 105 -7.92 21.82 -19.39
C PRO A 105 -9.07 22.80 -19.12
N PHE A 106 -8.96 23.70 -18.13
CA PHE A 106 -9.93 24.74 -17.88
C PHE A 106 -9.83 25.91 -18.87
N TYR A 107 -8.68 26.13 -19.53
CA TYR A 107 -8.42 27.33 -20.35
C TYR A 107 -9.49 27.56 -21.44
N GLU A 108 -9.86 26.53 -22.19
CA GLU A 108 -10.87 26.62 -23.25
C GLU A 108 -12.26 26.97 -22.70
N GLN A 109 -12.58 26.48 -21.50
CA GLN A 109 -13.85 26.81 -20.83
C GLN A 109 -13.82 28.23 -20.28
N ALA A 110 -12.71 28.63 -19.65
CA ALA A 110 -12.50 29.97 -19.13
C ALA A 110 -12.63 31.04 -20.24
N ARG A 111 -12.02 30.79 -21.40
CA ARG A 111 -12.12 31.68 -22.56
C ARG A 111 -13.57 31.82 -23.05
N LYS A 112 -14.29 30.72 -23.20
CA LYS A 112 -15.71 30.75 -23.59
C LYS A 112 -16.59 31.51 -22.60
N LEU A 113 -16.31 31.40 -21.30
CA LEU A 113 -17.05 32.14 -20.27
C LEU A 113 -16.80 33.64 -20.39
N VAL A 114 -15.55 34.04 -20.65
CA VAL A 114 -15.15 35.44 -20.83
C VAL A 114 -15.75 36.03 -22.12
N ASP A 115 -15.69 35.28 -23.22
CA ASP A 115 -16.28 35.67 -24.50
C ASP A 115 -17.81 35.80 -24.39
N ALA A 116 -18.47 34.93 -23.63
CA ALA A 116 -19.92 34.96 -23.43
C ALA A 116 -20.41 36.03 -22.44
N ALA A 117 -19.52 36.55 -21.59
CA ALA A 117 -19.86 37.53 -20.57
C ALA A 117 -19.94 38.96 -21.11
N ASP A 118 -19.57 39.21 -22.38
CA ASP A 118 -19.57 40.53 -23.02
C ASP A 118 -19.07 41.63 -22.07
N LEU A 119 -17.92 41.36 -21.43
CA LEU A 119 -17.29 42.22 -20.41
C LEU A 119 -17.16 43.71 -20.78
N PRO A 120 -17.06 44.12 -22.06
CA PRO A 120 -17.07 45.53 -22.44
C PRO A 120 -18.43 46.24 -22.27
N ASN A 121 -19.54 45.49 -22.31
CA ASN A 121 -20.90 46.04 -22.35
C ASN A 121 -21.67 45.85 -21.03
N HIS A 122 -21.25 44.93 -20.17
CA HIS A 122 -21.89 44.66 -18.88
C HIS A 122 -20.96 45.05 -17.71
N PRO A 123 -21.46 45.79 -16.69
CA PRO A 123 -20.67 46.10 -15.51
C PRO A 123 -20.24 44.81 -14.79
N PRO A 124 -19.17 44.89 -13.98
CA PRO A 124 -18.64 43.74 -13.27
C PRO A 124 -19.64 43.22 -12.22
N ASP A 125 -20.47 42.24 -12.61
CA ASP A 125 -21.39 41.57 -11.71
C ASP A 125 -20.66 40.51 -10.88
N ASP A 126 -20.99 40.42 -9.59
CA ASP A 126 -20.46 39.41 -8.64
C ASP A 126 -20.84 37.96 -9.04
N SER A 127 -21.86 37.81 -9.88
CA SER A 127 -22.33 36.53 -10.40
C SER A 127 -21.32 35.87 -11.36
N PHE A 128 -20.54 36.66 -12.11
CA PHE A 128 -19.55 36.12 -13.04
C PHE A 128 -18.32 35.59 -12.32
N GLN A 129 -17.75 36.34 -11.37
CA GLN A 129 -16.60 35.89 -10.57
C GLN A 129 -16.94 34.58 -9.84
N THR A 130 -18.12 34.50 -9.23
CA THR A 130 -18.57 33.29 -8.53
C THR A 130 -18.74 32.10 -9.48
N LEU A 131 -19.36 32.29 -10.65
CA LEU A 131 -19.51 31.23 -11.65
C LEU A 131 -18.16 30.77 -12.22
N PHE A 132 -17.25 31.70 -12.49
CA PHE A 132 -15.89 31.39 -12.97
C PHE A 132 -15.12 30.53 -11.98
N LEU A 133 -15.08 30.94 -10.71
CA LEU A 133 -14.42 30.19 -9.64
C LEU A 133 -15.07 28.82 -9.42
N GLN A 134 -16.40 28.71 -9.48
CA GLN A 134 -17.09 27.42 -9.38
C GLN A 134 -16.69 26.46 -10.50
N ARG A 135 -16.67 26.93 -11.76
CA ARG A 135 -16.27 26.11 -12.91
C ARG A 135 -14.80 25.73 -12.86
N TRP A 136 -13.95 26.65 -12.43
CA TRP A 136 -12.53 26.38 -12.24
C TRP A 136 -12.31 25.33 -11.16
N ARG A 137 -12.99 25.44 -10.02
CA ARG A 137 -12.93 24.45 -8.93
C ARG A 137 -13.29 23.06 -9.43
N ILE A 138 -14.37 22.92 -10.22
CA ILE A 138 -14.77 21.62 -10.79
C ILE A 138 -13.64 21.04 -11.67
N SER A 139 -13.00 21.87 -12.50
CA SER A 139 -11.88 21.42 -13.32
C SER A 139 -10.68 20.98 -12.48
N LEU A 140 -10.30 21.76 -11.46
CA LEU A 140 -9.22 21.41 -10.53
C LEU A 140 -9.52 20.11 -9.78
N THR A 141 -10.75 19.94 -9.30
CA THR A 141 -11.18 18.70 -8.64
C THR A 141 -11.05 17.51 -9.59
N LEU A 142 -11.46 17.65 -10.85
CA LEU A 142 -11.33 16.59 -11.85
C LEU A 142 -9.87 16.26 -12.18
N GLN A 143 -9.01 17.27 -12.33
CA GLN A 143 -7.58 17.06 -12.55
C GLN A 143 -6.93 16.32 -11.36
N ALA A 144 -7.28 16.73 -10.14
CA ALA A 144 -6.81 16.08 -8.93
C ALA A 144 -7.30 14.63 -8.85
N THR A 145 -8.59 14.35 -9.07
CA THR A 145 -9.10 12.96 -9.04
C THR A 145 -8.49 12.08 -10.12
N MET A 146 -8.26 12.61 -11.33
CA MET A 146 -7.54 11.89 -12.38
C MET A 146 -6.12 11.52 -11.94
N LEU A 147 -5.41 12.43 -11.28
CA LEU A 147 -4.08 12.15 -10.77
C LEU A 147 -4.11 11.07 -9.68
N HIS A 148 -5.10 11.10 -8.78
CA HIS A 148 -5.30 10.02 -7.81
C HIS A 148 -5.50 8.67 -8.50
N HIS A 149 -6.34 8.61 -9.54
CA HIS A 149 -6.54 7.38 -10.31
C HIS A 149 -5.25 6.91 -10.99
N GLN A 150 -4.47 7.80 -11.57
CA GLN A 150 -3.20 7.44 -12.21
C GLN A 150 -2.21 6.85 -11.21
N LEU A 151 -2.07 7.46 -10.04
CA LEU A 151 -1.20 6.93 -8.98
C LEU A 151 -1.70 5.58 -8.48
N LEU A 152 -3.00 5.45 -8.23
CA LEU A 152 -3.62 4.20 -7.83
C LEU A 152 -3.42 3.10 -8.87
N GLU A 153 -3.61 3.40 -10.15
CA GLU A 153 -3.45 2.44 -11.24
C GLU A 153 -2.00 1.98 -11.37
N GLN A 154 -1.02 2.88 -11.21
CA GLN A 154 0.40 2.53 -11.19
C GLN A 154 0.72 1.58 -10.02
N GLU A 155 0.24 1.89 -8.82
CA GLU A 155 0.41 1.01 -7.66
C GLU A 155 -0.31 -0.33 -7.85
N ARG A 156 -1.47 -0.34 -8.51
CA ARG A 156 -2.23 -1.55 -8.86
C ARG A 156 -1.41 -2.47 -9.74
N GLU A 157 -0.84 -1.93 -10.80
CA GLU A 157 -0.02 -2.69 -11.76
C GLU A 157 1.23 -3.26 -11.09
N GLN A 158 1.90 -2.49 -10.23
CA GLN A 158 3.05 -2.96 -9.46
C GLN A 158 2.68 -4.09 -8.52
N LEU A 159 1.64 -3.91 -7.70
CA LEU A 159 1.15 -4.94 -6.78
C LEU A 159 0.71 -6.20 -7.54
N MET A 160 0.07 -6.04 -8.69
CA MET A 160 -0.35 -7.15 -9.54
C MET A 160 0.83 -7.91 -10.13
N ALA A 161 1.88 -7.21 -10.58
CA ALA A 161 3.10 -7.83 -11.06
C ALA A 161 3.80 -8.60 -9.94
N GLU A 162 3.96 -7.99 -8.76
CA GLU A 162 4.53 -8.65 -7.58
C GLU A 162 3.72 -9.89 -7.16
N LEU A 163 2.40 -9.76 -7.15
CA LEU A 163 1.51 -10.88 -6.82
C LEU A 163 1.65 -11.99 -7.83
N GLN A 164 1.60 -11.70 -9.13
CA GLN A 164 1.78 -12.70 -10.17
C GLN A 164 3.13 -13.41 -10.06
N GLU A 165 4.23 -12.68 -9.84
CA GLU A 165 5.53 -13.29 -9.59
C GLU A 165 5.48 -14.24 -8.38
N ARG A 166 4.96 -13.79 -7.24
CA ARG A 166 4.83 -14.63 -6.03
C ARG A 166 3.94 -15.85 -6.24
N LEU A 167 2.88 -15.72 -7.03
CA LEU A 167 1.98 -16.81 -7.38
C LEU A 167 2.66 -17.84 -8.28
N THR A 168 3.43 -17.42 -9.28
CA THR A 168 4.19 -18.36 -10.13
C THR A 168 5.21 -19.14 -9.31
N LEU A 169 5.90 -18.47 -8.38
CA LEU A 169 6.89 -19.10 -7.49
C LEU A 169 6.24 -20.08 -6.50
N SER A 170 5.11 -19.69 -5.90
CA SER A 170 4.39 -20.54 -4.95
C SER A 170 3.69 -21.72 -5.64
N GLY A 171 3.20 -21.53 -6.87
CA GLY A 171 2.61 -22.59 -7.69
C GLY A 171 3.63 -23.67 -8.07
N ALA A 172 4.90 -23.30 -8.33
CA ALA A 172 5.95 -24.28 -8.60
C ALA A 172 6.27 -25.18 -7.39
N LEU A 173 6.02 -24.69 -6.17
CA LEU A 173 6.26 -25.42 -4.92
C LEU A 173 5.02 -26.17 -4.40
N GLU A 174 3.86 -25.99 -5.05
CA GLU A 174 2.59 -26.64 -4.72
C GLU A 174 2.67 -28.16 -4.51
N PRO A 175 3.25 -28.97 -5.42
CA PRO A 175 3.17 -30.42 -5.30
C PRO A 175 3.96 -30.94 -4.09
N VAL A 176 4.80 -30.11 -3.47
CA VAL A 176 5.54 -30.41 -2.23
C VAL A 176 4.71 -30.07 -0.98
N LEU A 177 3.72 -29.17 -1.11
CA LEU A 177 3.06 -28.48 -0.01
C LEU A 177 1.56 -28.74 0.10
N ALA A 178 0.93 -29.36 -0.91
CA ALA A 178 -0.47 -29.75 -0.87
C ALA A 178 -0.83 -30.64 0.33
N GLU A 179 0.16 -31.28 0.95
CA GLU A 179 0.00 -32.11 2.15
C GLU A 179 -0.12 -31.29 3.46
N ASN A 180 0.15 -29.97 3.47
CA ASN A 180 0.18 -29.18 4.71
C ASN A 180 -0.22 -27.69 4.53
N ASP A 181 -1.48 -27.36 4.82
CA ASP A 181 -2.04 -25.99 4.78
C ASP A 181 -1.22 -24.95 5.55
N THR A 182 -0.54 -25.37 6.64
CA THR A 182 0.29 -24.45 7.44
C THR A 182 1.63 -24.13 6.78
N ALA A 183 2.16 -25.01 5.94
CA ALA A 183 3.41 -24.81 5.22
C ALA A 183 3.22 -23.81 4.06
N ALA A 184 2.08 -23.86 3.38
CA ALA A 184 1.73 -22.91 2.33
C ALA A 184 1.65 -21.45 2.85
N GLY A 185 1.03 -21.25 4.02
CA GLY A 185 0.97 -19.93 4.66
C GLY A 185 2.34 -19.41 5.10
N ARG A 186 3.22 -20.29 5.61
CA ARG A 186 4.59 -19.90 6.00
C ARG A 186 5.45 -19.53 4.80
N LEU A 187 5.31 -20.23 3.67
CA LEU A 187 6.03 -19.90 2.44
C LEU A 187 5.53 -18.61 1.80
N TRP A 188 4.23 -18.33 1.91
CA TRP A 188 3.71 -17.00 1.59
C TRP A 188 4.38 -15.92 2.43
N ASP A 189 4.49 -16.12 3.75
CA ASP A 189 5.16 -15.17 4.63
C ASP A 189 6.67 -15.06 4.34
N MET A 190 7.34 -16.16 3.99
CA MET A 190 8.75 -16.14 3.57
C MET A 190 8.94 -15.44 2.22
N SER A 191 7.98 -15.54 1.31
CA SER A 191 8.01 -14.84 0.01
C SER A 191 7.90 -13.33 0.14
N LYS A 192 7.52 -12.81 1.32
CA LYS A 192 7.53 -11.37 1.63
C LYS A 192 8.93 -10.82 1.87
N GLY A 193 9.93 -11.67 2.13
CA GLY A 193 11.33 -11.25 2.22
C GLY A 193 11.96 -11.11 0.83
N GLN A 194 12.97 -10.24 0.70
CA GLN A 194 13.82 -10.17 -0.50
C GLN A 194 14.67 -11.43 -0.63
N LEU A 195 14.04 -12.54 -1.02
CA LEU A 195 14.74 -13.72 -1.48
C LEU A 195 15.18 -13.45 -2.93
N GLN A 196 16.48 -13.59 -3.20
CA GLN A 196 17.02 -13.40 -4.54
C GLN A 196 16.44 -14.48 -5.46
N ARG A 197 16.18 -14.18 -6.75
CA ARG A 197 15.61 -15.15 -7.71
C ARG A 197 16.35 -16.51 -7.74
N GLY A 198 17.65 -16.52 -7.45
CA GLY A 198 18.46 -17.74 -7.35
C GLY A 198 18.15 -18.63 -6.13
N ASP A 199 17.66 -18.06 -5.03
CA ASP A 199 17.30 -18.82 -3.83
C ASP A 199 16.01 -19.63 -4.04
N TYR A 200 15.09 -19.10 -4.86
CA TYR A 200 13.85 -19.79 -5.21
C TYR A 200 14.05 -20.99 -6.13
N GLN A 201 14.95 -20.89 -7.11
CA GLN A 201 15.28 -22.03 -7.98
C GLN A 201 15.81 -23.21 -7.17
N ARG A 202 16.69 -22.93 -6.20
CA ARG A 202 17.18 -23.94 -5.26
C ARG A 202 16.07 -24.52 -4.39
N LEU A 203 15.13 -23.70 -3.90
CA LEU A 203 13.97 -24.20 -3.14
C LEU A 203 13.08 -25.14 -3.96
N VAL A 204 12.89 -24.86 -5.26
CA VAL A 204 12.16 -25.74 -6.19
C VAL A 204 12.94 -27.03 -6.44
N GLU A 205 14.26 -26.96 -6.65
CA GLU A 205 15.13 -28.12 -6.79
C GLU A 205 15.10 -29.00 -5.54
N TYR A 206 15.18 -28.41 -4.33
CA TYR A 206 15.03 -29.14 -3.07
C TYR A 206 13.64 -29.74 -2.91
N GLY A 207 12.59 -29.03 -3.33
CA GLY A 207 11.23 -29.54 -3.35
C GLY A 207 11.08 -30.79 -4.22
N ASN A 208 11.59 -30.75 -5.45
CA ASN A 208 11.61 -31.88 -6.37
C ASN A 208 12.46 -33.04 -5.83
N PHE A 209 13.61 -32.74 -5.22
CA PHE A 209 14.45 -33.73 -4.56
C PHE A 209 13.72 -34.46 -3.43
N LEU A 210 12.98 -33.73 -2.59
CA LEU A 210 12.19 -34.31 -1.49
C LEU A 210 11.01 -35.17 -1.97
N GLN A 211 10.43 -34.88 -3.14
CA GLN A 211 9.43 -35.78 -3.76
C GLN A 211 10.06 -37.08 -4.27
N THR A 212 11.29 -37.01 -4.76
CA THR A 212 12.01 -38.15 -5.31
C THR A 212 12.45 -39.13 -4.20
N GLN A 213 12.48 -38.70 -2.93
CA GLN A 213 12.94 -39.49 -1.79
C GLN A 213 11.90 -39.59 -0.64
N PRO A 214 10.95 -40.54 -0.70
CA PRO A 214 9.90 -40.70 0.32
C PRO A 214 10.43 -41.17 1.68
N GLU A 215 11.62 -41.77 1.73
CA GLU A 215 12.30 -42.18 2.97
C GLU A 215 12.67 -40.97 3.84
N LEU A 216 13.14 -39.88 3.23
CA LEU A 216 13.47 -38.63 3.94
C LEU A 216 12.22 -37.94 4.49
N LYS A 217 11.09 -38.00 3.77
CA LYS A 217 9.80 -37.51 4.28
C LYS A 217 9.35 -38.28 5.53
N LYS A 218 9.51 -39.61 5.56
CA LYS A 218 9.18 -40.44 6.74
C LYS A 218 10.10 -40.13 7.93
N LEU A 219 11.39 -39.92 7.68
CA LEU A 219 12.33 -39.52 8.73
C LEU A 219 12.02 -38.12 9.27
N ALA A 220 11.76 -37.13 8.42
CA ALA A 220 11.41 -35.78 8.82
C ALA A 220 10.11 -35.74 9.64
N SER A 221 9.07 -36.45 9.20
CA SER A 221 7.82 -36.57 9.95
C SER A 221 7.99 -37.29 11.30
N SER A 222 8.87 -38.29 11.38
CA SER A 222 9.22 -38.94 12.65
C SER A 222 9.95 -38.00 13.63
N TRP A 223 10.81 -37.13 13.10
CA TRP A 223 11.50 -36.09 13.87
C TRP A 223 10.52 -35.00 14.35
N ASP A 224 9.59 -34.56 13.52
CA ASP A 224 8.55 -33.60 13.92
C ASP A 224 7.61 -34.17 15.00
N ALA A 225 7.25 -35.45 14.90
CA ALA A 225 6.48 -36.14 15.93
C ALA A 225 7.27 -36.31 17.24
N ALA A 226 8.57 -36.58 17.17
CA ALA A 226 9.45 -36.68 18.33
C ALA A 226 9.65 -35.32 19.02
N THR A 227 9.70 -34.23 18.25
CA THR A 227 9.88 -32.88 18.76
C THR A 227 8.59 -32.35 19.41
N ARG A 228 7.41 -32.69 18.85
CA ARG A 228 6.11 -32.43 19.50
C ARG A 228 5.87 -33.24 20.78
N ARG A 229 6.59 -34.34 20.97
CA ARG A 229 6.48 -35.22 22.16
C ARG A 229 7.40 -34.83 23.33
N LYS A 230 8.25 -33.82 23.20
CA LYS A 230 8.98 -33.28 24.36
C LYS A 230 8.16 -32.16 25.01
N PRO A 231 7.44 -32.40 26.13
CA PRO A 231 7.01 -31.30 26.96
C PRO A 231 8.28 -30.64 27.49
N PHE A 232 8.37 -29.32 27.32
CA PHE A 232 9.35 -28.49 28.01
C PHE A 232 9.06 -28.57 29.51
N SER A 233 9.56 -29.60 30.19
CA SER A 233 9.48 -29.74 31.64
C SER A 233 10.70 -29.07 32.26
N SER A 234 10.65 -27.75 32.40
CA SER A 234 11.50 -27.06 33.37
C SER A 234 10.99 -27.39 34.77
N ARG A 235 11.47 -28.49 35.36
CA ARG A 235 11.30 -28.80 36.79
C ARG A 235 12.66 -28.89 37.48
N MET A 236 13.27 -27.72 37.71
CA MET A 236 14.29 -27.61 38.75
C MET A 236 13.59 -27.56 40.11
N ARG A 237 13.60 -28.69 40.83
CA ARG A 237 13.51 -28.69 42.30
C ARG A 237 14.33 -29.85 42.87
N SER A 238 15.50 -29.48 43.36
CA SER A 238 16.16 -29.96 44.59
C SER A 238 15.89 -31.39 45.07
N ARG A 239 16.96 -32.16 45.30
CA ARG A 239 17.15 -32.86 46.59
C ARG A 239 18.62 -33.28 46.81
N SER A 240 19.20 -32.68 47.84
CA SER A 240 20.22 -33.17 48.79
C SER A 240 20.30 -34.72 48.91
N ARG A 241 21.42 -35.40 49.20
CA ARG A 241 22.24 -35.31 50.43
C ARG A 241 23.37 -36.39 50.42
N THR A 242 24.48 -36.09 51.11
CA THR A 242 25.40 -36.98 51.89
C THR A 242 26.46 -37.90 51.26
N THR A 243 27.73 -37.61 51.59
CA THR A 243 28.78 -38.51 52.12
C THR A 243 29.93 -37.60 52.67
N LEU A 244 30.14 -37.39 53.97
CA LEU A 244 30.83 -38.16 55.04
C LEU A 244 32.38 -38.23 54.91
N TRP A 245 33.09 -37.71 55.94
CA TRP A 245 34.46 -37.96 56.47
C TRP A 245 35.16 -36.63 56.86
N CYS A 246 35.30 -36.28 58.16
CA CYS A 246 36.26 -36.70 59.20
C CYS A 246 37.50 -35.76 59.32
N GLY A 247 37.73 -35.19 60.53
CA GLY A 247 38.99 -34.50 60.88
C GLY A 247 38.86 -33.44 61.98
N CYS A 248 39.41 -33.72 63.16
CA CYS A 248 39.29 -33.03 64.46
C CYS A 248 40.14 -31.71 64.61
N PRO A 249 40.11 -31.00 65.78
CA PRO A 249 40.11 -29.52 65.98
C PRO A 249 41.50 -28.98 66.44
N PRO A 250 41.72 -27.93 67.28
CA PRO A 250 40.87 -26.87 67.88
C PRO A 250 41.48 -25.44 67.89
N ARG A 251 40.69 -24.39 68.24
CA ARG A 251 40.98 -23.41 69.32
C ARG A 251 40.13 -22.13 69.29
N CYS A 252 39.75 -21.75 70.51
CA CYS A 252 39.63 -20.40 71.08
C CYS A 252 38.46 -19.49 70.65
N ARG A 253 37.88 -18.63 71.50
CA ARG A 253 37.85 -18.43 72.97
C ARG A 253 37.08 -17.12 73.18
N LYS A 254 35.98 -17.13 73.96
CA LYS A 254 35.35 -15.97 74.65
C LYS A 254 34.82 -14.85 73.72
N ARG A 255 33.75 -14.13 74.00
CA ARG A 255 33.12 -13.72 75.26
C ARG A 255 31.70 -13.27 74.93
#